data_AF-A0A6P1T101-F1
#
_entry.id   AF-A0A6P1T101-F1
#
_cell.length_a   1.000
_cell.length_b   1.000
_cell.length_c   1.000
_cell.angle_alpha   90.00
_cell.angle_beta   90.00
_cell.angle_gamma   90.00
#
_symmetry.space_group_name_H-M   'P 1'
#
loop_
_entity.id
_entity.type
_entity.pdbx_description
1 polymer ?
#
loop_
_entity_poly.entity_id
_entity_poly.type
_entity_poly.pdbx_seq_one_letter_code
_entity_poly.pdbx_strand_id
1 'polypeptide(L)' 'MDRVARIDAALKADPQGTNPGALSQRHCEAASLQTSPEARRFHLTHAWIFALVAGDEVATASLESALREAGGL' A
#
# COMPACT_ATOMS: atom_id res chain seq x y z
N MET A 1 1.83 -5.89 -21.10
CA MET A 1 2.68 -5.86 -19.89
C MET A 1 1.83 -6.31 -18.72
N ASP A 2 2.29 -7.31 -17.96
CA ASP A 2 1.56 -7.88 -16.82
C ASP A 2 1.25 -6.79 -15.76
N ARG A 3 0.05 -6.82 -15.17
CA ARG A 3 -0.41 -5.83 -14.19
C ARG A 3 0.50 -5.79 -12.98
N VAL A 4 0.93 -6.96 -12.50
CA VAL A 4 1.88 -7.10 -11.38
C VAL A 4 3.21 -6.42 -11.72
N ALA A 5 3.76 -6.71 -12.91
CA ALA A 5 5.02 -6.13 -13.35
C ALA A 5 4.99 -4.59 -13.47
N ARG A 6 3.83 -4.01 -13.85
CA ARG A 6 3.68 -2.54 -13.90
C ARG A 6 3.69 -1.90 -12.51
N ILE A 7 2.99 -2.51 -11.55
CA ILE A 7 2.92 -1.98 -10.18
C ILE A 7 4.29 -2.12 -9.50
N ASP A 8 4.94 -3.26 -9.65
CA ASP A 8 6.30 -3.48 -9.14
C ASP A 8 7.30 -2.46 -9.72
N ALA A 9 7.26 -2.24 -11.04
CA ALA A 9 8.09 -1.21 -11.69
C ALA A 9 7.78 0.21 -11.15
N ALA A 10 6.50 0.54 -10.94
CA ALA A 10 6.10 1.84 -10.42
C ALA A 10 6.54 2.07 -8.96
N LEU A 11 6.49 1.03 -8.11
CA LEU A 11 6.98 1.08 -6.73
C LEU A 11 8.51 1.21 -6.70
N LYS A 12 9.22 0.53 -7.59
CA LYS A 12 10.69 0.62 -7.72
C LYS A 12 11.17 1.97 -8.27
N ALA A 13 10.36 2.65 -9.07
CA ALA A 13 10.72 3.92 -9.68
C ALA A 13 10.71 5.10 -8.69
N ASP A 14 9.92 5.01 -7.61
CA ASP A 14 9.81 6.07 -6.59
C ASP A 14 9.79 5.46 -5.17
N PRO A 15 10.89 4.84 -4.72
CA PRO A 15 10.93 4.18 -3.42
C PRO A 15 10.92 5.17 -2.24
N GLN A 16 11.23 6.45 -2.49
CA GLN A 16 11.32 7.48 -1.45
C GLN A 16 10.03 8.29 -1.26
N GLY A 17 9.03 8.13 -2.14
CA GLY A 17 7.71 8.73 -1.95
C GLY A 17 7.66 10.23 -2.19
N THR A 18 8.16 10.65 -3.34
CA THR A 18 7.94 12.03 -3.82
C THR A 18 6.46 12.37 -3.96
N ASN A 19 5.59 11.36 -4.16
CA ASN A 19 4.14 11.50 -4.05
C ASN A 19 3.56 10.42 -3.11
N PRO A 20 3.40 10.70 -1.81
CA PRO A 20 2.95 9.72 -0.83
C PRO A 20 1.53 9.22 -1.10
N GLY A 21 0.61 10.10 -1.54
CA GLY A 21 -0.76 9.68 -1.89
C GLY A 21 -0.78 8.65 -3.03
N ALA A 22 0.01 8.87 -4.08
CA ALA A 22 0.13 7.93 -5.18
C ALA A 22 0.79 6.61 -4.76
N LEU A 23 1.78 6.64 -3.87
CA LEU A 23 2.38 5.42 -3.33
C LEU A 23 1.40 4.64 -2.47
N SER A 24 0.60 5.32 -1.64
CA SER A 24 -0.44 4.68 -0.84
C SER A 24 -1.37 3.86 -1.73
N GLN A 25 -1.88 4.46 -2.80
CA GLN A 25 -2.75 3.79 -3.77
C GLN A 25 -2.07 2.61 -4.48
N ARG A 26 -0.80 2.74 -4.89
CA ARG A 26 -0.06 1.65 -5.53
C ARG A 26 0.15 0.47 -4.59
N HIS A 27 0.41 0.74 -3.31
CA HIS A 27 0.51 -0.30 -2.30
C HIS A 27 -0.85 -0.97 -2.02
N CYS A 28 -1.97 -0.23 -2.03
CA CYS A 28 -3.31 -0.85 -1.99
C CYS A 28 -3.54 -1.79 -3.18
N GLU A 29 -3.18 -1.34 -4.38
CA GLU A 29 -3.33 -2.17 -5.58
C GLU A 29 -2.44 -3.42 -5.50
N ALA A 30 -1.18 -3.27 -5.07
CA ALA A 30 -0.28 -4.38 -4.85
C ALA A 30 -0.82 -5.37 -3.82
N ALA A 31 -1.39 -4.89 -2.70
CA ALA A 31 -1.99 -5.74 -1.67
C ALA A 31 -3.15 -6.59 -2.21
N SER A 32 -3.97 -6.04 -3.11
CA SER A 32 -5.08 -6.77 -3.73
C SER A 32 -4.65 -7.91 -4.65
N LEU A 33 -3.39 -7.89 -5.10
CA LEU A 33 -2.81 -8.89 -5.99
C LEU A 33 -2.01 -9.96 -5.23
N GLN A 34 -1.79 -9.80 -3.93
CA GLN A 34 -1.04 -10.76 -3.12
C GLN A 34 -1.93 -11.91 -2.65
N THR A 35 -1.43 -13.13 -2.82
CA THR A 35 -2.06 -14.35 -2.29
C THR A 35 -1.49 -14.74 -0.91
N SER A 36 -0.26 -14.34 -0.59
CA SER A 36 0.33 -14.51 0.73
C SER A 36 -0.23 -13.48 1.72
N PRO A 37 -0.75 -13.91 2.88
CA PRO A 37 -1.19 -13.00 3.94
C PRO A 37 -0.08 -12.05 4.42
N GLU A 38 1.17 -12.52 4.48
CA GLU A 38 2.35 -11.74 4.88
C GLU A 38 2.65 -10.64 3.85
N ALA A 39 2.67 -11.00 2.56
CA ALA A 39 2.90 -10.03 1.48
C ALA A 39 1.77 -9.00 1.40
N ARG A 40 0.52 -9.44 1.58
CA ARG A 40 -0.64 -8.54 1.63
C ARG A 40 -0.51 -7.55 2.79
N ARG A 41 -0.17 -8.03 4.01
CA ARG A 41 0.08 -7.17 5.17
C ARG A 41 1.21 -6.17 4.90
N PHE A 42 2.33 -6.61 4.35
CA PHE A 42 3.45 -5.74 3.99
C PHE A 42 2.99 -4.55 3.14
N HIS A 43 2.21 -4.81 2.08
CA HIS A 43 1.72 -3.74 1.22
C HIS A 43 0.68 -2.86 1.92
N LEU A 44 -0.25 -3.43 2.71
CA LEU A 44 -1.20 -2.63 3.49
C LEU A 44 -0.50 -1.70 4.50
N THR A 45 0.57 -2.17 5.15
CA THR A 45 1.35 -1.35 6.10
C THR A 45 2.00 -0.15 5.39
N HIS A 46 2.59 -0.37 4.21
CA HIS A 46 3.16 0.72 3.42
C HIS A 46 2.08 1.68 2.92
N ALA A 47 0.93 1.16 2.47
CA ALA A 47 -0.19 2.00 2.07
C ALA A 47 -0.63 2.92 3.21
N TRP A 48 -0.72 2.39 4.44
CA TRP A 48 -1.09 3.13 5.63
C TRP A 48 -0.05 4.20 6.00
N ILE A 49 1.25 3.85 6.01
CA ILE A 49 2.34 4.81 6.26
C ILE A 49 2.28 5.97 5.25
N PHE A 50 2.11 5.67 3.97
CA PHE A 50 2.06 6.72 2.96
C PHE A 50 0.77 7.55 3.03
N ALA A 51 -0.37 6.98 3.45
CA ALA A 51 -1.58 7.75 3.73
C ALA A 51 -1.38 8.74 4.88
N LEU A 52 -0.70 8.30 5.96
CA LEU A 52 -0.31 9.18 7.08
C LEU A 52 0.58 10.33 6.60
N VAL A 53 1.62 10.04 5.81
CA VAL A 53 2.54 11.07 5.27
C VAL A 53 1.82 12.03 4.33
N ALA A 54 0.82 11.55 3.58
CA ALA A 54 0.00 12.39 2.70
C ALA A 54 -1.05 13.24 3.45
N GLY A 55 -1.28 12.98 4.74
CA GLY A 55 -2.36 13.61 5.51
C GLY A 55 -3.77 13.16 5.09
N ASP A 56 -3.90 11.99 4.46
CA ASP A 56 -5.20 11.44 4.05
C ASP A 56 -5.82 10.66 5.22
N GLU A 57 -6.59 11.36 6.05
CA GLU A 57 -7.22 10.79 7.25
C GLU A 57 -8.23 9.68 6.91
N VAL A 58 -8.94 9.81 5.79
CA VAL A 58 -9.95 8.82 5.36
C VAL A 58 -9.28 7.52 4.93
N ALA A 59 -8.24 7.61 4.10
CA ALA A 59 -7.46 6.45 3.71
C ALA A 59 -6.77 5.81 4.92
N THR A 60 -6.22 6.62 5.82
CA THR A 60 -5.57 6.15 7.06
C THR A 60 -6.51 5.30 7.90
N ALA A 61 -7.71 5.80 8.22
CA ALA A 61 -8.68 5.07 9.03
C ALA A 61 -9.13 3.76 8.36
N SER A 62 -9.37 3.80 7.04
CA SER A 62 -9.77 2.63 6.27
C SER A 62 -8.68 1.55 6.23
N LEU A 63 -7.42 1.97 6.04
CA LEU A 63 -6.27 1.08 5.99
C LEU A 63 -5.91 0.51 7.37
N GLU A 64 -6.10 1.27 8.44
CA GLU A 64 -5.92 0.77 9.80
C GLU A 64 -6.89 -0.37 10.10
N SER A 65 -8.17 -0.23 9.72
CA SER A 65 -9.16 -1.31 9.86
C SER A 65 -8.75 -2.56 9.08
N ALA A 66 -8.35 -2.38 7.81
CA ALA A 66 -7.91 -3.48 6.95
C ALA A 66 -6.65 -4.18 7.48
N LEU A 67 -5.74 -3.45 8.12
CA LEU A 67 -4.56 -4.02 8.79
C LEU A 67 -4.93 -4.85 9.99
N ARG A 68 -5.82 -4.36 10.87
CA ARG A 68 -6.31 -5.10 12.05
C ARG A 68 -6.96 -6.42 11.64
N GLU A 69 -7.81 -6.40 10.61
CA GLU A 69 -8.44 -7.60 10.05
C GLU A 69 -7.42 -8.59 9.47
N ALA A 70 -6.35 -8.08 8.87
CA ALA A 70 -5.28 -8.91 8.32
C ALA A 70 -4.35 -9.49 9.40
N GLY A 71 -4.57 -9.21 10.69
CA GLY A 71 -3.68 -9.58 11.78
C GLY A 71 -2.37 -8.78 11.78
N GLY A 72 -2.44 -7.52 11.31
CA GLY A 72 -1.41 -6.50 11.50
C GLY A 72 -1.88 -5.46 12.53
N LEU A 73 -0.92 -4.70 13.07
CA LEU A 73 -1.08 -3.73 14.18
C LEU A 73 -1.53 -4.37 15.50
#